data_AF-A0A846UVA8-F1
#
_entry.id   AF-A0A846UVA8-F1
#
_cell.length_a   1.000
_cell.length_b   1.000
_cell.length_c   1.000
_cell.angle_alpha   90.00
_cell.angle_beta   90.00
_cell.angle_gamma   90.00
#
_symmetry.space_group_name_H-M   'P 1'
#
loop_
_entity.id
_entity.type
_entity.pdbx_description
1 polymer ?
#
loop_
_entity_poly.entity_id
_entity_poly.type
_entity_poly.pdbx_seq_one_letter_code
_entity_poly.pdbx_strand_id
1 'polypeptide(L)' 'MNALRRERVPVAIYLVNGIKLQGTIESFDQFVVLLRNQVSQMVYKHAISTVVPSRNVRMGTGHEGHVEATTAPETEG' A
#
# COMPACT_ATOMS: atom_id res chain seq x y z
N MET A 1 -0.25 -0.48 0.00
CA MET A 1 -0.66 -1.08 -1.30
C MET A 1 -1.84 -2.06 -1.22
N ASN A 2 -2.07 -2.75 -0.09
CA ASN A 2 -3.16 -3.73 -0.01
C ASN A 2 -4.57 -3.13 -0.22
N ALA A 3 -4.84 -1.94 0.32
CA ALA A 3 -6.13 -1.26 0.12
C ALA A 3 -6.40 -0.97 -1.37
N LEU A 4 -5.40 -0.43 -2.08
CA LEU A 4 -5.47 -0.15 -3.52
C LEU A 4 -5.77 -1.41 -4.35
N ARG A 5 -5.09 -2.53 -4.02
CA ARG A 5 -5.30 -3.84 -4.66
C ARG A 5 -6.70 -4.37 -4.40
N ARG A 6 -7.11 -4.44 -3.13
CA ARG A 6 -8.40 -5.01 -2.70
C ARG A 6 -9.59 -4.26 -3.31
N GLU A 7 -9.51 -2.93 -3.34
CA GLU A 7 -10.57 -2.07 -3.89
C GLU A 7 -10.44 -1.82 -5.39
N ARG A 8 -9.43 -2.42 -6.06
CA ARG A 8 -9.12 -2.24 -7.49
C ARG A 8 -9.11 -0.77 -7.90
N VAL A 9 -8.49 0.07 -7.07
CA VAL A 9 -8.41 1.52 -7.31
C VAL A 9 -7.47 1.77 -8.48
N PRO A 10 -7.90 2.50 -9.52
CA PRO A 10 -7.00 2.95 -10.58
C PRO A 10 -5.88 3.82 -9.99
N VAL A 11 -4.65 3.58 -10.43
CA VAL A 11 -3.46 4.30 -9.98
C VAL A 11 -2.67 4.82 -11.18
N ALA A 12 -2.00 5.95 -10.97
CA ALA A 12 -0.86 6.38 -11.77
C ALA A 12 0.43 6.07 -10.99
N ILE A 13 1.34 5.33 -11.61
CA ILE A 13 2.68 5.07 -11.08
C ILE A 13 3.65 5.91 -11.90
N TYR A 14 4.35 6.82 -11.24
CA TYR A 14 5.42 7.60 -11.86
C TYR A 14 6.75 6.92 -11.58
N LEU A 15 7.55 6.76 -12.63
CA LEU A 15 8.88 6.21 -12.53
C LEU A 15 9.90 7.33 -12.27
N VAL A 16 11.08 6.96 -11.75
CA VAL A 16 12.18 7.89 -11.48
C VAL A 16 12.68 8.62 -12.74
N ASN A 17 12.49 8.03 -13.91
CA ASN A 17 12.82 8.63 -15.21
C ASN A 17 11.69 9.51 -15.79
N GLY A 18 10.60 9.72 -15.04
CA GLY A 18 9.47 10.55 -15.46
C GLY A 18 8.38 9.85 -16.26
N ILE A 19 8.54 8.57 -16.63
CA ILE A 19 7.49 7.80 -17.31
C ILE A 19 6.29 7.60 -16.37
N LYS A 20 5.09 7.77 -16.91
CA LYS A 20 3.83 7.51 -16.21
C LYS A 20 3.20 6.20 -16.70
N LEU A 21 3.01 5.26 -15.78
CA LEU A 21 2.24 4.04 -15.99
C LEU A 21 0.86 4.18 -15.36
N GLN A 22 -0.18 3.60 -15.98
CA GLN A 22 -1.54 3.64 -15.45
C GLN A 22 -2.16 2.24 -15.46
N GLY A 23 -2.93 1.94 -14.43
CA GLY A 23 -3.60 0.64 -14.28
C GLY A 23 -4.13 0.44 -12.87
N THR A 24 -4.39 -0.81 -12.50
CA THR A 24 -4.75 -1.21 -11.14
C THR A 24 -3.66 -2.13 -10.57
N ILE A 25 -3.42 -2.07 -9.27
CA ILE A 25 -2.50 -3.00 -8.60
C ILE A 25 -3.16 -4.38 -8.55
N GLU A 26 -2.59 -5.37 -9.24
CA GLU A 26 -3.06 -6.76 -9.25
C GLU A 26 -2.44 -7.54 -8.08
N SER A 27 -1.12 -7.43 -7.90
CA SER A 27 -0.38 -8.00 -6.77
C SER A 27 0.89 -7.20 -6.49
N PHE A 28 1.55 -7.47 -5.37
CA PHE A 28 2.84 -6.88 -5.01
C PHE A 28 3.54 -7.78 -3.98
N ASP A 29 4.86 -7.73 -3.95
CA ASP A 29 5.68 -8.32 -2.90
C ASP A 29 6.62 -7.26 -2.30
N GLN A 30 7.75 -7.67 -1.71
CA GLN A 30 8.75 -6.76 -1.16
C GLN A 30 9.39 -5.83 -2.21
N PHE A 31 9.60 -6.29 -3.44
CA PHE A 31 10.43 -5.61 -4.44
C PHE A 31 9.68 -5.18 -5.71
N VAL A 32 8.57 -5.83 -6.05
CA VAL A 32 7.83 -5.60 -7.29
C VAL A 32 6.35 -5.34 -7.06
N VAL A 33 5.72 -4.74 -8.07
CA VAL A 33 4.28 -4.51 -8.19
C VAL A 33 3.83 -5.03 -9.55
N LEU A 34 2.80 -5.87 -9.57
CA LEU A 34 2.09 -6.21 -10.81
C LEU A 34 1.02 -5.15 -11.05
N LEU A 35 1.17 -4.40 -12.14
CA LEU A 35 0.23 -3.39 -12.60
C LEU A 35 -0.57 -3.94 -13.78
N ARG A 36 -1.89 -3.94 -13.68
CA ARG A 36 -2.79 -4.40 -14.75
C ARG A 36 -3.39 -3.22 -15.53
N ASN A 37 -3.22 -3.24 -16.85
CA ASN A 37 -4.08 -2.48 -17.78
C ASN A 37 -4.80 -3.46 -18.75
N GLN A 38 -4.52 -3.42 -20.05
CA GLN A 38 -4.78 -4.49 -21.01
C GLN A 38 -4.03 -5.79 -20.65
N VAL A 39 -2.76 -5.67 -20.23
CA VAL A 39 -1.92 -6.80 -19.79
C VAL A 39 -1.38 -6.56 -18.37
N SER A 40 -0.89 -7.63 -17.75
CA SER A 40 -0.19 -7.55 -16.46
C SER A 40 1.30 -7.31 -16.70
N GLN A 41 1.82 -6.21 -16.17
CA GLN A 41 3.24 -5.86 -16.25
C GLN A 41 3.85 -5.79 -14.86
N MET A 42 5.09 -6.25 -14.74
CA MET A 42 5.87 -6.17 -13.50
C MET A 42 6.63 -4.84 -13.45
N VAL A 43 6.50 -4.11 -12.34
CA VAL A 43 7.19 -2.84 -12.08
C VAL A 43 8.05 -2.98 -10.82
N TYR A 44 9.36 -2.75 -10.95
CA TYR A 44 10.27 -2.78 -9.81
C TYR A 44 10.16 -1.51 -8.96
N LYS A 45 10.07 -1.65 -7.64
CA LYS A 45 9.89 -0.52 -6.72
C LYS A 45 11.05 0.47 -6.72
N HIS A 46 12.28 0.04 -6.99
CA HIS A 46 13.43 0.95 -7.08
C HIS A 46 13.30 1.94 -8.25
N ALA A 47 12.50 1.61 -9.27
CA ALA A 47 12.24 2.49 -10.39
C ALA A 47 11.01 3.38 -10.19
N ILE A 48 10.25 3.22 -9.11
CA ILE A 48 9.04 4.00 -8.81
C ILE A 48 9.42 5.22 -7.98
N SER A 49 9.01 6.41 -8.43
CA SER A 49 9.10 7.64 -7.64
C SER A 49 7.85 7.86 -6.79
N THR A 50 6.66 7.73 -7.39
CA THR A 50 5.39 7.96 -6.68
C THR A 50 4.27 7.07 -7.20
N VAL A 51 3.29 6.80 -6.32
CA VAL A 51 2.04 6.09 -6.66
C VAL A 51 0.87 6.96 -6.24
N VAL A 52 0.05 7.37 -7.22
CA VAL A 52 -1.06 8.30 -7.03
C VAL A 52 -2.39 7.57 -7.32
N PRO A 53 -3.28 7.42 -6.33
CA PRO A 53 -4.59 6.83 -6.55
C PRO A 53 -5.54 7.82 -7.24
N SER A 54 -6.46 7.33 -8.07
CA SER A 54 -7.46 8.17 -8.76
C SER A 54 -8.55 8.73 -7.84
N ARG A 55 -8.67 8.18 -6.63
CA ARG A 55 -9.58 8.63 -5.58
C ARG A 55 -8.94 8.45 -4.22
N ASN A 56 -9.40 9.19 -3.22
CA ASN A 56 -8.98 8.97 -1.84
C ASN A 56 -9.28 7.52 -1.41
N VAL A 57 -8.30 6.91 -0.76
CA VAL A 57 -8.41 5.56 -0.19
C VAL A 57 -8.17 5.68 1.29
N ARG A 58 -9.06 5.10 2.09
CA ARG A 58 -8.87 5.00 3.53
C ARG A 58 -7.74 4.01 3.78
N MET A 59 -6.53 4.52 3.99
CA MET A 59 -5.45 3.71 4.50
C MET A 59 -5.76 3.47 5.98
N GLY A 60 -6.17 2.25 6.31
CA GLY A 60 -6.28 1.85 7.71
C GLY A 60 -4.94 2.14 8.37
N THR A 61 -4.94 2.94 9.43
CA THR A 61 -3.76 3.23 10.23
C THR A 61 -3.33 1.91 10.88
N GLY A 62 -2.47 1.16 10.21
CA GLY A 62 -1.71 0.07 10.81
C GLY A 62 -0.64 0.67 11.73
N HIS A 63 -1.09 1.33 12.80
CA HIS A 63 -0.29 1.42 13.99
C HIS A 63 -0.78 0.26 14.86
N GLU A 64 -0.05 -0.84 14.83
CA GLU A 64 -0.14 -1.85 15.88
C GLU A 64 0.30 -1.15 17.18
N GLY A 65 -0.65 -0.49 17.83
CA GLY A 65 -0.50 -0.03 19.19
C GLY A 65 -0.42 -1.26 20.07
N HIS A 66 0.81 -1.62 20.46
CA HIS A 66 1.05 -2.49 21.60
C HIS A 66 0.57 -1.74 22.85
N VAL A 67 -0.73 -1.81 23.15
CA VAL A 67 -1.26 -1.44 24.46
C VAL A 67 -1.15 -2.68 25.32
N GLU A 68 0.00 -2.83 25.98
CA GLU A 68 0.17 -3.80 27.05
C GLU A 68 -0.56 -3.27 28.29
N ALA A 69 -1.87 -3.55 28.35
CA ALA A 69 -2.66 -3.42 29.55
C ALA A 69 -2.64 -4.75 30.29
N THR A 70 -1.72 -4.90 31.25
CA THR A 70 -1.80 -5.87 32.36
C THR A 70 -1.36 -5.14 33.63
N THR A 71 -2.25 -4.33 34.21
CA THR A 71 -2.90 -4.57 35.52
C THR A 71 -1.93 -4.83 36.68
N ALA A 72 -1.57 -3.77 37.40
CA ALA A 72 -1.19 -3.89 38.81
C ALA A 72 -2.46 -3.88 39.66
N PRO A 73 -2.70 -4.87 40.55
CA PRO A 73 -3.64 -4.68 41.63
C PRO A 73 -2.88 -4.09 42.82
N GLU A 74 -3.02 -2.78 43.02
CA GLU A 74 -3.02 -2.24 44.37
C GLU A 74 -4.39 -2.54 44.97
N THR A 75 -4.46 -3.12 46.17
CA THR A 75 -5.23 -2.60 47.33
C THR A 75 -5.29 -3.62 48.49
N GLU A 76 -4.74 -3.16 49.62
CA GLU A 76 -5.05 -3.39 51.06
C GLU A 76 -5.00 -4.77 51.73
N GLY A 77 -4.24 -4.77 52.84
CA GLY A 77 -4.15 -5.76 53.91
C GLY A 77 -3.03 -5.38 54.87
#